data_AF-T0L026-F1
#
_entry.id   AF-T0L026-F1
#
_cell.length_a   1.000
_cell.length_b   1.000
_cell.length_c   1.000
_cell.angle_alpha   90.00
_cell.angle_beta   90.00
_cell.angle_gamma   90.00
#
_symmetry.space_group_name_H-M   'P 1'
#
loop_
_entity.id
_entity.type
_entity.pdbx_description
1 polymer ?
#
loop_
_entity_poly.entity_id
_entity_poly.type
_entity_poly.pdbx_seq_one_letter_code
_entity_poly.pdbx_strand_id
1 'polypeptide(L)'
;MMDYTKDYDLTYFSLASLMKSYLIKVNDEYIERPQDVFMRVAIQLHKSNWPLVKETYDLMSNQYFSHATPTLYNSCCARSQLASCFLLSPKEDSIEGLYETLSKCALISKFSGGIGINLHDIRGRGSALKTTGGKSLGIIPFIQVINSTMKYINQGGFKRSSSIAIYLEPWHKDIFDFIDLRKNSGQEDMRARDVFTALWINDIFMERVEKNEDWSLFCPDEAHGLSNKTLESYY
;
A
#
# COMPACT_ATOMS: atom_id res chain seq x y z
N MET A 1 24.23 -15.19 -23.94
CA MET A 1 22.87 -14.85 -23.48
C MET A 1 22.85 -13.42 -23.00
N MET A 2 23.72 -13.05 -22.06
CA MET A 2 23.85 -11.66 -21.62
C MET A 2 24.75 -10.86 -22.57
N ASP A 3 24.37 -9.62 -22.87
CA ASP A 3 25.08 -8.69 -23.75
C ASP A 3 25.25 -7.33 -23.06
N TYR A 4 26.46 -7.06 -22.59
CA TYR A 4 26.80 -5.80 -21.90
C TYR A 4 26.85 -4.58 -22.82
N THR A 5 26.87 -4.75 -24.14
CA THR A 5 26.85 -3.59 -25.05
C THR A 5 25.52 -2.84 -24.95
N LYS A 6 24.45 -3.50 -24.50
CA LYS A 6 23.15 -2.89 -24.25
C LYS A 6 23.13 -1.93 -23.05
N ASP A 7 24.15 -1.92 -22.21
CA ASP A 7 24.27 -0.88 -21.16
C ASP A 7 24.40 0.52 -21.78
N TYR A 8 24.93 0.64 -23.00
CA TYR A 8 25.06 1.90 -23.73
C TYR A 8 23.74 2.39 -24.35
N ASP A 9 22.72 1.52 -24.43
CA ASP A 9 21.38 1.90 -24.90
C ASP A 9 20.57 2.62 -23.82
N LEU A 10 21.06 2.63 -22.57
CA LEU A 10 20.41 3.32 -21.46
C LEU A 10 20.77 4.80 -21.47
N THR A 11 19.76 5.65 -21.25
CA THR A 11 20.00 7.07 -21.03
C THR A 11 20.80 7.29 -19.73
N TYR A 12 21.51 8.42 -19.65
CA TYR A 12 22.22 8.82 -18.45
C TYR A 12 21.33 8.79 -17.20
N PHE A 13 20.09 9.29 -17.29
CA PHE A 13 19.15 9.30 -16.17
C PHE A 13 18.71 7.89 -15.76
N SER A 14 18.47 7.00 -16.73
CA SER A 14 18.14 5.59 -16.47
C SER A 14 19.28 4.89 -15.74
N LEU A 15 20.51 5.07 -16.22
CA LEU A 15 21.70 4.50 -15.62
C LEU A 15 21.94 5.06 -14.21
N ALA A 16 21.88 6.37 -14.02
CA ALA A 16 22.02 7.01 -12.71
C ALA A 16 20.96 6.52 -11.72
N SER A 17 19.72 6.32 -12.17
CA SER A 17 18.64 5.78 -11.34
C SER A 17 18.90 4.32 -10.94
N LEU A 18 19.33 3.48 -11.88
CA LEU A 18 19.71 2.09 -11.61
C LEU A 18 20.87 2.02 -10.60
N MET A 19 21.92 2.80 -10.81
CA MET A 19 23.05 2.89 -9.88
C MET A 19 22.64 3.40 -8.50
N LYS A 20 21.73 4.38 -8.43
CA LYS A 20 21.35 4.95 -7.13
C LYS A 20 20.64 3.93 -6.23
N SER A 21 19.82 3.05 -6.79
CA SER A 21 18.89 2.26 -5.96
C SER A 21 18.80 0.77 -6.29
N TYR A 22 19.06 0.37 -7.53
CA TYR A 22 18.76 -0.99 -8.03
C TYR A 22 19.95 -1.92 -8.01
N LEU A 23 21.14 -1.43 -8.40
CA LEU A 23 22.36 -2.24 -8.38
C LEU A 23 22.70 -2.64 -6.94
N ILE A 24 23.08 -3.91 -6.75
CA ILE A 24 23.58 -4.38 -5.45
C ILE A 24 24.98 -3.80 -5.20
N LYS A 25 25.18 -3.37 -3.95
CA LYS A 25 26.47 -2.93 -3.43
C LYS A 25 26.96 -3.86 -2.34
N VAL A 26 28.27 -4.09 -2.30
CA VAL A 26 28.96 -4.77 -1.20
C VAL A 26 30.12 -3.87 -0.78
N ASN A 27 30.19 -3.50 0.51
CA ASN A 27 31.19 -2.56 1.03
C ASN A 27 31.24 -1.24 0.23
N ASP A 28 30.07 -0.68 -0.08
CA ASP A 28 29.87 0.53 -0.90
C ASP A 28 30.30 0.47 -2.38
N GLU A 29 30.82 -0.66 -2.84
CA GLU A 29 31.18 -0.89 -4.23
C GLU A 29 30.06 -1.59 -5.00
N TYR A 30 29.83 -1.16 -6.24
CA TYR A 30 28.88 -1.78 -7.14
C TYR A 30 29.40 -3.13 -7.64
N ILE A 31 28.62 -4.19 -7.41
CA ILE A 31 28.96 -5.55 -7.87
C ILE A 31 28.10 -6.03 -9.04
N GLU A 32 27.06 -5.27 -9.39
CA GLU A 32 26.17 -5.54 -10.53
C GLU A 32 26.28 -4.42 -11.58
N ARG A 33 26.12 -4.79 -12.84
CA ARG A 33 25.80 -3.91 -13.98
C ARG A 33 24.29 -3.96 -14.28
N PRO A 34 23.74 -3.04 -15.09
CA PRO A 34 22.32 -3.08 -15.46
C PRO A 34 21.88 -4.42 -16.06
N GLN A 35 22.68 -5.02 -16.95
CA GLN A 35 22.35 -6.33 -17.50
C GLN A 35 22.28 -7.44 -16.45
N ASP A 36 23.11 -7.38 -15.41
CA ASP A 36 23.09 -8.37 -14.32
C ASP A 36 21.77 -8.32 -13.55
N VAL A 37 21.22 -7.13 -13.34
CA VAL A 37 19.89 -6.97 -12.73
C VAL A 37 18.81 -7.62 -13.59
N PHE A 38 18.81 -7.36 -14.90
CA PHE A 38 17.82 -7.95 -15.80
C PHE A 38 17.93 -9.48 -15.85
N MET A 39 19.16 -9.99 -15.86
CA MET A 39 19.42 -11.43 -15.83
C MET A 39 18.97 -12.08 -14.51
N ARG A 40 19.33 -11.48 -13.37
CA ARG A 40 18.91 -11.94 -12.03
C ARG A 40 17.39 -12.01 -11.92
N VAL A 41 16.69 -11.02 -12.45
CA VAL A 41 15.22 -11.01 -12.49
C VAL A 41 14.67 -12.13 -13.36
N ALA A 42 15.18 -12.29 -14.58
CA ALA A 42 14.74 -13.37 -15.48
C ALA A 42 14.97 -14.76 -14.86
N ILE A 43 16.12 -14.99 -14.21
CA ILE A 43 16.44 -16.23 -13.50
C ILE A 43 15.50 -16.44 -12.31
N GLN A 44 15.23 -15.41 -11.50
CA GLN A 44 14.31 -15.56 -10.36
C GLN A 44 12.92 -16.01 -10.78
N LEU A 45 12.41 -15.46 -11.89
CA LEU A 45 11.06 -15.73 -12.37
C LEU A 45 10.94 -17.12 -12.99
N HIS A 46 11.91 -17.50 -13.83
CA HIS A 46 11.81 -18.72 -14.67
C HIS A 46 12.68 -19.89 -14.19
N LYS A 47 13.56 -19.65 -13.21
CA LYS A 47 14.44 -20.65 -12.59
C LYS A 47 15.24 -21.43 -13.63
N SER A 48 14.95 -22.72 -13.79
CA SER A 48 15.65 -23.62 -14.72
C SER A 48 15.11 -23.58 -16.15
N ASN A 49 14.03 -22.84 -16.43
CA ASN A 49 13.47 -22.71 -17.78
C ASN A 49 14.25 -21.69 -18.60
N TRP A 50 15.43 -22.09 -19.09
CA TRP A 50 16.36 -21.24 -19.84
C TRP A 50 15.77 -20.58 -21.10
N PRO A 51 14.87 -21.22 -21.89
CA PRO A 51 14.18 -20.54 -22.97
C PRO A 51 13.43 -19.27 -22.50
N LEU A 52 12.66 -19.37 -21.40
CA LEU A 52 11.93 -18.21 -20.85
C LEU A 52 12.85 -17.20 -20.15
N VAL A 53 13.93 -17.67 -19.51
CA VAL A 53 14.96 -16.77 -18.96
C VAL A 53 15.54 -15.91 -20.08
N LYS A 54 15.93 -16.52 -21.20
CA LYS A 54 16.47 -15.82 -22.36
C LYS A 54 15.46 -14.83 -22.93
N GLU A 55 14.22 -15.26 -23.16
CA GLU A 55 13.16 -14.41 -23.70
C GLU A 55 12.92 -13.18 -22.81
N THR A 56 12.80 -13.38 -21.50
CA THR A 56 12.57 -12.29 -20.54
C THR A 56 13.76 -11.34 -20.47
N TYR A 57 14.99 -11.88 -20.44
CA TYR A 57 16.20 -11.05 -20.49
C TYR A 57 16.28 -10.23 -21.78
N ASP A 58 16.02 -10.84 -22.93
CA ASP A 58 16.06 -10.16 -24.22
C ASP A 58 15.03 -9.02 -24.28
N LEU A 59 13.80 -9.26 -23.81
CA LEU A 59 12.74 -8.25 -23.79
C LEU A 59 13.07 -7.09 -22.82
N MET A 60 13.56 -7.39 -21.62
CA MET A 60 13.94 -6.37 -20.63
C MET A 60 15.17 -5.57 -21.07
N SER A 61 16.22 -6.25 -21.54
CA SER A 61 17.48 -5.61 -21.97
C SER A 61 17.29 -4.72 -23.21
N ASN A 62 16.35 -5.09 -24.10
CA ASN A 62 15.93 -4.25 -25.23
C ASN A 62 14.86 -3.21 -24.85
N GLN A 63 14.55 -3.03 -23.56
CA GLN A 63 13.64 -2.02 -23.04
C GLN A 63 12.18 -2.14 -23.54
N TYR A 64 11.73 -3.34 -23.95
CA TYR A 64 10.33 -3.57 -24.33
C TYR A 64 9.38 -3.51 -23.13
N PHE A 65 9.85 -3.95 -21.97
CA PHE A 65 9.15 -3.79 -20.69
C PHE A 65 10.12 -3.81 -19.51
N SER A 66 9.64 -3.42 -18.33
CA SER A 66 10.35 -3.60 -17.07
C SER A 66 9.41 -4.15 -16.01
N HIS A 67 9.95 -4.99 -15.12
CA HIS A 67 9.23 -5.36 -13.90
C HIS A 67 9.22 -4.21 -12.88
N ALA A 68 8.33 -4.32 -11.90
CA ALA A 68 8.21 -3.36 -10.81
C ALA A 68 9.44 -3.35 -9.91
N THR A 69 9.65 -2.24 -9.20
CA THR A 69 10.82 -2.01 -8.34
C THR A 69 11.13 -3.14 -7.36
N PRO A 70 10.18 -3.74 -6.61
CA PRO A 70 10.50 -4.84 -5.69
C PRO A 70 11.00 -6.09 -6.40
N THR A 71 10.50 -6.36 -7.61
CA THR A 71 11.01 -7.47 -8.44
C THR A 71 12.46 -7.21 -8.83
N LEU A 72 12.80 -5.99 -9.26
CA LEU A 72 14.18 -5.62 -9.59
C LEU A 72 15.11 -5.62 -8.36
N TYR A 73 14.62 -5.17 -7.21
CA TYR A 73 15.41 -5.15 -5.96
C TYR A 73 15.70 -6.54 -5.42
N ASN A 74 14.69 -7.40 -5.34
CA ASN A 74 14.74 -8.56 -4.44
C ASN A 74 14.94 -9.90 -5.16
N SER A 75 14.96 -9.93 -6.50
CA SER A 75 15.15 -11.17 -7.27
C SER A 75 16.44 -11.90 -6.90
N CYS A 76 16.44 -13.20 -6.64
CA CYS A 76 17.64 -13.94 -6.17
C CYS A 76 18.33 -13.38 -4.91
N CYS A 77 17.74 -12.44 -4.17
CA CYS A 77 18.17 -12.10 -2.81
C CYS A 77 17.59 -13.12 -1.82
N ALA A 78 18.23 -13.28 -0.65
CA ALA A 78 17.84 -14.27 0.37
C ALA A 78 16.36 -14.22 0.78
N ARG A 79 15.72 -13.04 0.71
CA ARG A 79 14.26 -12.88 0.82
C ARG A 79 13.72 -12.21 -0.45
N SER A 80 13.25 -13.03 -1.38
CA SER A 80 12.71 -12.56 -2.67
C SER A 80 11.25 -12.12 -2.55
N GLN A 81 11.01 -11.01 -1.87
CA GLN A 81 9.69 -10.35 -1.91
C GLN A 81 9.59 -9.62 -3.25
N LEU A 82 8.70 -10.06 -4.15
CA LEU A 82 8.58 -9.47 -5.49
C LEU A 82 7.34 -8.58 -5.68
N ALA A 83 6.37 -8.63 -4.76
CA ALA A 83 5.08 -7.95 -4.88
C ALA A 83 5.15 -6.50 -4.38
N SER A 84 4.53 -5.56 -5.10
CA SER A 84 4.60 -4.14 -4.70
C SER A 84 3.51 -3.70 -3.74
N CYS A 85 2.30 -4.23 -3.93
CA CYS A 85 1.09 -3.70 -3.31
C CYS A 85 0.32 -4.80 -2.59
N PHE A 86 -0.24 -4.44 -1.45
CA PHE A 86 -1.04 -5.32 -0.61
C PHE A 86 -2.33 -4.62 -0.23
N LEU A 87 -3.43 -5.37 -0.25
CA LEU A 87 -4.73 -4.90 0.24
C LEU A 87 -5.06 -5.69 1.51
N LEU A 88 -5.43 -4.97 2.57
CA LEU A 88 -5.76 -5.54 3.86
C LEU A 88 -7.14 -5.03 4.30
N SER A 89 -7.88 -5.92 4.93
CA SER A 89 -9.09 -5.59 5.69
C SER A 89 -8.90 -6.13 7.10
N PRO A 90 -9.30 -5.38 8.14
CA PRO A 90 -9.51 -5.97 9.46
C PRO A 90 -10.47 -7.16 9.36
N LYS A 91 -10.13 -8.28 9.99
CA LYS A 91 -10.99 -9.48 10.00
C LYS A 91 -12.28 -9.26 10.79
N GLU A 92 -12.20 -8.42 11.82
CA GLU A 92 -13.26 -8.18 12.77
C GLU A 92 -13.11 -6.77 13.38
N ASP A 93 -14.24 -6.20 13.76
CA ASP A 93 -14.34 -4.93 14.50
C ASP A 93 -14.07 -5.14 16.00
N SER A 94 -12.84 -5.59 16.30
CA SER A 94 -12.31 -5.87 17.64
C SER A 94 -10.89 -5.29 17.78
N ILE A 95 -10.40 -5.18 19.02
CA ILE A 95 -9.02 -4.77 19.27
C ILE A 95 -8.05 -5.79 18.67
N GLU A 96 -8.35 -7.07 18.82
CA GLU A 96 -7.56 -8.19 18.30
C GLU A 96 -7.43 -8.12 16.78
N GLY A 97 -8.54 -7.92 16.05
CA GLY A 97 -8.55 -7.79 14.59
C GLY A 97 -7.80 -6.56 14.08
N LEU A 98 -7.95 -5.43 14.78
CA LEU A 98 -7.24 -4.19 14.46
C LEU A 98 -5.73 -4.33 14.67
N TYR A 99 -5.29 -4.91 15.78
CA TYR A 99 -3.86 -5.10 16.07
C TYR A 99 -3.22 -6.22 15.25
N GLU A 100 -3.96 -7.28 14.87
CA GLU A 100 -3.49 -8.26 13.89
C GLU A 100 -3.20 -7.57 12.54
N THR A 101 -4.11 -6.69 12.11
CA THR A 101 -3.96 -5.92 10.87
C THR A 101 -2.77 -4.98 10.93
N LEU A 102 -2.61 -4.25 12.04
CA LEU A 102 -1.45 -3.38 12.27
C LEU A 102 -0.12 -4.16 12.23
N SER A 103 -0.08 -5.34 12.86
CA SER A 103 1.09 -6.22 12.85
C SER A 103 1.46 -6.66 11.43
N LYS A 104 0.46 -7.06 10.62
CA LYS A 104 0.67 -7.35 9.19
C LYS A 104 1.18 -6.14 8.43
N CYS A 105 0.63 -4.95 8.69
CA CYS A 105 1.09 -3.71 8.07
C CYS A 105 2.57 -3.46 8.37
N ALA A 106 2.98 -3.64 9.63
CA ALA A 106 4.37 -3.46 10.01
C ALA A 106 5.31 -4.46 9.30
N LEU A 107 4.90 -5.72 9.20
CA LEU A 107 5.67 -6.76 8.51
C LEU A 107 5.79 -6.51 7.00
N ILE A 108 4.73 -6.03 6.34
CA ILE A 108 4.75 -5.70 4.92
C ILE A 108 5.60 -4.44 4.67
N SER A 109 5.41 -3.40 5.48
CA SER A 109 6.15 -2.14 5.38
C SER A 109 7.65 -2.31 5.62
N LYS A 110 8.07 -3.28 6.45
CA LYS A 110 9.48 -3.65 6.63
C LYS A 110 10.18 -4.01 5.32
N PHE A 111 9.45 -4.52 4.34
CA PHE A 111 9.97 -4.88 3.01
C PHE A 111 9.58 -3.89 1.92
N SER A 112 9.26 -2.64 2.30
CA SER A 112 8.91 -1.55 1.39
C SER A 112 7.67 -1.81 0.51
N GLY A 113 6.76 -2.70 0.94
CA GLY A 113 5.50 -2.92 0.26
C GLY A 113 4.49 -1.81 0.56
N GLY A 114 3.81 -1.30 -0.48
CA GLY A 114 2.69 -0.36 -0.31
C GLY A 114 1.43 -1.08 0.15
N ILE A 115 0.62 -0.42 0.98
CA ILE A 115 -0.54 -1.05 1.62
C ILE A 115 -1.79 -0.20 1.39
N GLY A 116 -2.88 -0.81 0.94
CA GLY A 116 -4.23 -0.28 1.02
C GLY A 116 -4.97 -0.96 2.17
N ILE A 117 -5.56 -0.20 3.08
CA ILE A 117 -6.36 -0.71 4.19
C ILE A 117 -7.77 -0.14 4.07
N ASN A 118 -8.80 -0.98 4.03
CA ASN A 118 -10.17 -0.48 4.24
C ASN A 118 -10.52 -0.51 5.73
N LEU A 119 -11.27 0.50 6.18
CA LEU A 119 -11.81 0.58 7.54
C LEU A 119 -13.34 0.73 7.53
N HIS A 120 -14.00 0.34 6.42
CA HIS A 120 -15.44 0.50 6.23
C HIS A 120 -16.26 -0.20 7.32
N ASP A 121 -15.78 -1.34 7.82
CA ASP A 121 -16.50 -2.17 8.79
C ASP A 121 -16.17 -1.86 10.25
N ILE A 122 -15.31 -0.87 10.52
CA ILE A 122 -14.92 -0.50 11.87
C ILE A 122 -15.93 0.48 12.45
N ARG A 123 -16.39 0.25 13.68
CA ARG A 123 -17.38 1.13 14.30
C ARG A 123 -16.85 2.55 14.44
N GLY A 124 -17.66 3.53 14.01
CA GLY A 124 -17.26 4.93 14.18
C GLY A 124 -17.44 5.47 15.61
N ARG A 125 -17.16 6.75 15.79
CA ARG A 125 -17.23 7.45 17.09
C ARG A 125 -18.61 7.43 17.74
N GLY A 126 -18.66 7.14 19.04
CA GLY A 126 -19.88 7.14 19.85
C GLY A 126 -20.66 5.83 19.90
N SER A 127 -20.28 4.81 19.11
CA SER A 127 -20.91 3.49 19.14
C SER A 127 -20.71 2.79 20.47
N ALA A 128 -21.69 1.98 20.89
CA ALA A 128 -21.61 1.27 22.15
C ALA A 128 -20.54 0.16 22.13
N LEU A 129 -19.77 0.04 23.21
CA LEU A 129 -18.84 -1.07 23.44
C LEU A 129 -19.52 -2.08 24.37
N LYS A 130 -19.97 -3.21 23.80
CA LYS A 130 -20.71 -4.25 24.55
C LYS A 130 -19.90 -4.84 25.72
N THR A 131 -18.58 -4.89 25.60
CA THR A 131 -17.68 -5.52 26.59
C THR A 131 -17.35 -4.60 27.78
N THR A 132 -17.16 -3.30 27.53
CA THR A 132 -16.69 -2.35 28.56
C THR A 132 -17.76 -1.36 29.03
N GLY A 133 -18.93 -1.32 28.36
CA GLY A 133 -19.99 -0.34 28.63
C GLY A 133 -19.65 1.10 28.20
N GLY A 134 -18.48 1.31 27.59
CA GLY A 134 -18.03 2.60 27.08
C GLY A 134 -18.54 2.91 25.67
N LYS A 135 -18.03 4.01 25.10
CA LYS A 135 -18.28 4.41 23.71
C LYS A 135 -16.99 4.35 22.90
N SER A 136 -17.09 3.95 21.63
CA SER A 136 -15.98 3.97 20.68
C SER A 136 -15.49 5.40 20.44
N LEU A 137 -14.18 5.55 20.28
CA LEU A 137 -13.57 6.81 19.84
C LEU A 137 -13.56 6.96 18.31
N GLY A 138 -13.98 5.92 17.57
CA GLY A 138 -14.02 5.90 16.11
C GLY A 138 -12.70 5.48 15.47
N ILE A 139 -12.61 5.67 14.15
CA ILE A 139 -11.45 5.19 13.36
C ILE A 139 -10.22 6.10 13.49
N ILE A 140 -10.41 7.37 13.84
CA ILE A 140 -9.35 8.40 13.82
C ILE A 140 -8.18 8.03 14.75
N PRO A 141 -8.39 7.66 16.04
CA PRO A 141 -7.27 7.29 16.92
C PRO A 141 -6.51 6.06 16.42
N PHE A 142 -7.21 5.09 15.82
CA PHE A 142 -6.55 3.91 15.26
C PHE A 142 -5.68 4.28 14.05
N ILE A 143 -6.15 5.18 13.18
CA ILE A 143 -5.36 5.71 12.07
C ILE A 143 -4.08 6.41 12.57
N GLN A 144 -4.12 7.07 13.73
CA GLN A 144 -2.92 7.68 14.33
C GLN A 144 -1.92 6.66 14.85
N VAL A 145 -2.40 5.54 15.38
CA VAL A 145 -1.53 4.41 15.74
C VAL A 145 -0.80 3.91 14.48
N ILE A 146 -1.53 3.69 13.38
CA ILE A 146 -0.94 3.32 12.08
C ILE A 146 0.09 4.38 11.64
N ASN A 147 -0.26 5.66 11.71
CA ASN A 147 0.62 6.77 11.33
C ASN A 147 1.93 6.74 12.12
N SER A 148 1.85 6.53 13.43
CA SER A 148 3.01 6.47 14.31
C SER A 148 3.89 5.24 14.02
N THR A 149 3.27 4.09 13.76
CA THR A 149 3.98 2.88 13.31
C THR A 149 4.71 3.13 11.99
N MET A 150 4.08 3.82 11.04
CA MET A 150 4.70 4.14 9.75
C MET A 150 5.90 5.08 9.88
N LYS A 151 5.79 6.12 10.72
CA LYS A 151 6.92 6.99 11.05
C LYS A 151 8.11 6.18 11.57
N TYR A 152 7.87 5.25 12.50
CA TYR A 152 8.92 4.42 13.08
C TYR A 152 9.61 3.53 12.03
N ILE A 153 8.84 2.84 11.19
CA ILE A 153 9.39 1.92 10.19
C ILE A 153 10.20 2.67 9.13
N ASN A 154 9.73 3.82 8.69
CA ASN A 154 10.37 4.60 7.63
C ASN A 154 11.68 5.29 8.07
N GLN A 155 11.96 5.40 9.38
CA GLN A 155 13.23 5.96 9.90
C GLN A 155 14.44 5.03 9.70
N GLY A 156 14.23 3.74 9.37
CA GLY A 156 15.29 2.73 9.27
C GLY A 156 16.21 2.81 8.05
N GLY A 157 16.21 3.90 7.27
CA GLY A 157 17.13 4.09 6.14
C GLY A 157 16.92 3.11 4.96
N PHE A 158 15.73 2.51 4.85
CA PHE A 158 15.42 1.57 3.76
C PHE A 158 15.51 2.25 2.39
N LYS A 159 15.89 1.47 1.36
CA LYS A 159 15.99 1.92 -0.05
C LYS A 159 14.70 2.58 -0.59
N ARG A 160 13.55 2.32 0.04
CA ARG A 160 12.24 2.90 -0.30
C ARG A 160 11.36 3.00 0.96
N SER A 161 10.81 4.19 1.21
CA SER A 161 9.78 4.38 2.24
C SER A 161 8.50 3.63 1.88
N SER A 162 7.92 2.93 2.85
CA SER A 162 6.59 2.33 2.71
C SER A 162 5.52 3.41 2.82
N SER A 163 4.38 3.19 2.15
CA SER A 163 3.21 4.07 2.15
C SER A 163 1.96 3.27 2.42
N ILE A 164 1.08 3.80 3.28
CA ILE A 164 -0.23 3.23 3.56
C ILE A 164 -1.31 4.19 3.07
N ALA A 165 -2.24 3.69 2.28
CA ALA A 165 -3.49 4.35 1.91
C ALA A 165 -4.64 3.71 2.69
N ILE A 166 -5.45 4.54 3.34
CA ILE A 166 -6.63 4.12 4.08
C ILE A 166 -7.84 4.46 3.23
N TYR A 167 -8.72 3.50 3.04
CA TYR A 167 -9.94 3.61 2.25
C TYR A 167 -11.14 3.69 3.17
N LEU A 168 -12.02 4.66 2.91
CA LEU A 168 -13.29 4.83 3.60
C LEU A 168 -14.42 5.12 2.61
N GLU A 169 -15.58 4.53 2.82
CA GLU A 169 -16.77 4.85 2.04
C GLU A 169 -17.45 6.11 2.58
N PRO A 170 -18.06 6.94 1.72
CA PRO A 170 -18.55 8.27 2.11
C PRO A 170 -19.76 8.24 3.06
N TRP A 171 -20.42 7.10 3.25
CA TRP A 171 -21.51 6.95 4.22
C TRP A 171 -21.01 6.75 5.65
N HIS A 172 -19.72 6.47 5.86
CA HIS A 172 -19.21 6.19 7.19
C HIS A 172 -19.29 7.43 8.09
N LYS A 173 -19.80 7.29 9.32
CA LYS A 173 -20.05 8.47 10.18
C LYS A 173 -18.83 9.30 10.55
N ASP A 174 -17.64 8.72 10.55
CA ASP A 174 -16.39 9.45 10.80
C ASP A 174 -15.80 10.11 9.53
N ILE A 175 -16.54 10.19 8.41
CA ILE A 175 -16.05 10.64 7.10
C ILE A 175 -15.47 12.06 7.13
N PHE A 176 -16.10 12.99 7.86
CA PHE A 176 -15.64 14.39 7.92
C PHE A 176 -14.29 14.54 8.62
N ASP A 177 -14.08 13.83 9.73
CA ASP A 177 -12.78 13.83 10.39
C ASP A 177 -11.73 13.10 9.53
N PHE A 178 -12.15 12.06 8.81
CA PHE A 178 -11.28 11.27 7.95
C PHE A 178 -10.68 12.08 6.79
N ILE A 179 -11.49 12.87 6.08
CA ILE A 179 -11.00 13.71 4.97
C ILE A 179 -10.06 14.83 5.46
N ASP A 180 -10.13 15.18 6.74
CA ASP A 180 -9.34 16.26 7.35
C ASP A 180 -7.99 15.79 7.90
N LEU A 181 -7.73 14.48 7.97
CA LEU A 181 -6.55 13.88 8.60
C LEU A 181 -5.21 14.43 8.10
N ARG A 182 -5.13 14.82 6.83
CA ARG A 182 -3.89 15.32 6.21
C ARG A 182 -3.79 16.84 6.13
N LYS A 183 -4.76 17.59 6.65
CA LYS A 183 -4.69 19.06 6.69
C LYS A 183 -3.49 19.52 7.52
N ASN A 184 -2.84 20.60 7.07
CA ASN A 184 -1.70 21.17 7.80
C ASN A 184 -2.13 21.84 9.11
N SER A 185 -3.31 22.46 9.14
CA SER A 185 -3.87 23.11 10.32
C SER A 185 -4.81 22.18 11.11
N GLY A 186 -5.03 22.53 12.38
CA GLY A 186 -5.93 21.84 13.32
C GLY A 186 -5.20 21.20 14.49
N GLN A 187 -5.92 20.41 15.28
CA GLN A 187 -5.34 19.73 16.44
C GLN A 187 -4.54 18.51 16.00
N GLU A 188 -3.31 18.36 16.51
CA GLU A 188 -2.39 17.29 16.09
C GLU A 188 -2.88 15.88 16.44
N ASP A 189 -3.62 15.76 17.54
CA ASP A 189 -4.33 14.55 17.97
C ASP A 189 -5.53 14.20 17.06
N MET A 190 -5.78 14.97 16.00
CA MET A 190 -6.73 14.65 14.94
C MET A 190 -6.06 14.62 13.55
N ARG A 191 -4.73 14.45 13.49
CA ARG A 191 -3.96 14.42 12.23
C ARG A 191 -3.15 13.15 12.06
N ALA A 192 -2.98 12.75 10.80
CA ALA A 192 -2.18 11.61 10.37
C ALA A 192 -1.59 11.91 8.98
N ARG A 193 -0.38 12.46 8.93
CA ARG A 193 0.23 13.01 7.69
C ARG A 193 1.11 12.00 6.92
N ASP A 194 1.52 10.92 7.56
CA ASP A 194 2.37 9.85 7.00
C ASP A 194 1.56 8.71 6.38
N VAL A 195 0.24 8.78 6.50
CA VAL A 195 -0.72 7.93 5.80
C VAL A 195 -1.44 8.75 4.73
N PHE A 196 -1.95 8.06 3.73
CA PHE A 196 -2.79 8.60 2.68
C PHE A 196 -4.25 8.26 2.96
N THR A 197 -5.15 9.18 2.64
CA THR A 197 -6.59 8.98 2.71
C THR A 197 -7.12 8.79 1.29
N ALA A 198 -8.04 7.85 1.12
CA ALA A 198 -8.70 7.54 -0.14
C ALA A 198 -10.20 7.30 0.13
N LEU A 199 -11.04 7.79 -0.78
CA LEU A 199 -12.48 7.55 -0.74
C LEU A 199 -12.83 6.38 -1.65
N TRP A 200 -13.62 5.46 -1.12
CA TRP A 200 -14.25 4.40 -1.90
C TRP A 200 -15.68 4.85 -2.22
N ILE A 201 -15.84 5.60 -3.30
CA ILE A 201 -17.10 6.28 -3.62
C ILE A 201 -18.05 5.31 -4.31
N ASN A 202 -19.32 5.30 -3.88
CA ASN A 202 -20.40 4.59 -4.55
C ASN A 202 -21.18 5.53 -5.50
N ASP A 203 -21.82 4.98 -6.54
CA ASP A 203 -22.50 5.83 -7.54
C ASP A 203 -23.68 6.60 -6.91
N ILE A 204 -24.38 6.00 -5.94
CA ILE A 204 -25.49 6.66 -5.21
C ILE A 204 -25.02 7.97 -4.56
N PHE A 205 -23.82 8.01 -3.97
CA PHE A 205 -23.28 9.25 -3.43
C PHE A 205 -23.15 10.32 -4.51
N MET A 206 -22.61 9.97 -5.67
CA MET A 206 -22.45 10.91 -6.79
C MET A 206 -23.79 11.36 -7.36
N GLU A 207 -24.77 10.46 -7.48
CA GLU A 207 -26.13 10.81 -7.92
C GLU A 207 -26.83 11.77 -6.96
N ARG A 208 -26.70 11.55 -5.64
CA ARG A 208 -27.29 12.45 -4.64
C ARG A 208 -26.61 13.81 -4.62
N VAL A 209 -25.29 13.85 -4.84
CA VAL A 209 -24.55 15.10 -5.00
C VAL A 209 -25.05 15.88 -6.22
N GLU A 210 -25.25 15.22 -7.36
CA GLU A 210 -25.76 15.84 -8.59
C GLU A 210 -27.18 16.41 -8.40
N LYS A 211 -28.05 15.67 -7.70
CA LYS A 211 -29.43 16.08 -7.42
C LYS A 211 -29.58 17.01 -6.22
N ASN A 212 -28.48 17.34 -5.53
CA ASN A 212 -28.47 18.10 -4.27
C ASN A 212 -29.43 17.52 -3.22
N GLU A 213 -29.36 16.19 -3.03
CA GLU A 213 -30.17 15.41 -2.10
C GLU A 213 -29.45 15.16 -0.76
N ASP A 214 -30.22 14.77 0.25
CA ASP A 214 -29.68 14.42 1.56
C ASP A 214 -28.81 13.15 1.52
N TRP A 215 -27.68 13.20 2.23
CA TRP A 215 -26.79 12.06 2.44
C TRP A 215 -26.84 11.58 3.89
N SER A 216 -26.99 10.27 4.06
CA SER A 216 -27.10 9.66 5.39
C SER A 216 -25.76 9.07 5.82
N LEU A 217 -25.38 9.34 7.06
CA LEU A 217 -24.18 8.79 7.68
C LEU A 217 -24.54 7.66 8.64
N PHE A 218 -23.81 6.55 8.55
CA PHE A 218 -24.08 5.34 9.32
C PHE A 218 -22.86 4.89 10.11
N CYS A 219 -23.14 4.23 11.25
CA CYS A 219 -22.17 3.36 11.89
C CYS A 219 -22.30 1.94 11.30
N PRO A 220 -21.20 1.26 10.97
CA PRO A 220 -21.24 -0.15 10.54
C PRO A 220 -21.86 -1.11 11.57
N ASP A 221 -21.82 -0.75 12.86
CA ASP A 221 -22.47 -1.48 13.95
C ASP A 221 -24.02 -1.35 13.94
N GLU A 222 -24.56 -0.34 13.24
CA GLU A 222 -26.00 -0.11 13.11
C GLU A 222 -26.51 -0.53 11.72
N ALA A 223 -25.73 -0.26 10.67
CA ALA A 223 -26.03 -0.58 9.29
C ALA A 223 -25.04 -1.63 8.74
N HIS A 224 -25.18 -2.87 9.22
CA HIS A 224 -24.29 -3.96 8.87
C HIS A 224 -24.31 -4.32 7.38
N GLY A 225 -23.12 -4.58 6.81
CA GLY A 225 -22.97 -5.15 5.48
C GLY A 225 -23.18 -4.18 4.32
N LEU A 226 -23.22 -2.87 4.57
CA LEU A 226 -23.22 -1.85 3.50
C LEU A 226 -22.01 -1.99 2.57
N SER A 227 -20.84 -2.29 3.14
CA SER A 227 -19.57 -2.53 2.42
C SER A 227 -19.57 -3.76 1.51
N ASN A 228 -20.47 -4.72 1.74
CA ASN A 228 -20.56 -5.97 0.98
C ASN A 228 -21.61 -5.91 -0.14
N LYS A 229 -22.26 -4.76 -0.34
CA LYS A 229 -23.32 -4.59 -1.33
C LYS A 229 -22.87 -3.69 -2.47
N THR A 230 -23.05 -4.18 -3.69
CA THR A 230 -22.95 -3.37 -4.91
C THR A 230 -24.34 -2.91 -5.34
N LEU A 231 -24.43 -1.90 -6.20
CA LEU A 231 -25.69 -1.38 -6.74
C LEU A 231 -26.59 -2.45 -7.36
N GLU A 232 -25.99 -3.47 -7.98
CA GLU A 232 -26.72 -4.61 -8.57
C GLU A 232 -27.45 -5.47 -7.53
N SER A 233 -27.08 -5.40 -6.24
CA SER A 233 -27.74 -6.17 -5.18
C SER A 233 -29.11 -5.61 -4.75
N TYR A 234 -29.57 -4.53 -5.39
CA TYR A 234 -30.84 -3.86 -5.13
C TYR A 234 -31.86 -4.01 -6.27
N TYR A 235 -31.48 -4.65 -7.39
CA TYR A 235 -32.35 -5.01 -8.52
C TYR A 235 -32.46 -6.53 -8.65
#